data_AF-A0A8C5YR22-F1
#
_entry.id   AF-A0A8C5YR22-F1
#
_cell.length_a   1.000
_cell.length_b   1.000
_cell.length_c   1.000
_cell.angle_alpha   90.00
_cell.angle_beta   90.00
_cell.angle_gamma   90.00
#
_symmetry.space_group_name_H-M   'P 1'
#
loop_
_entity.id
_entity.type
_entity.pdbx_description
1 polymer ?
#
loop_
_entity_poly.entity_id
_entity_poly.type
_entity_poly.pdbx_seq_one_letter_code
_entity_poly.pdbx_strand_id
1 'polypeptide(L)'
;MWRNPSPWSETCPVLQRERLFQSGDHAYRIPALLYLPQQKTLLAFAEKRMSKKDEHAELIALRRGDYDASAHQVQWHAQEVVTQAQLEGHRSMNPCPLYDEQTGTLFLFFIAIPGQVSEHHQLQTGVNMVRLCHVTSADHGRTWSPASDITSSAIGPAHKEWATFAVGPGHCLQLHNQMQSLVVPAYAYRKLPHHHSPSPASFCFLSHDHGRTWQRGNFVAQDSVECQVAEVRSRGQSMVYLNARSSLGARVQAQSTNAGLDFQGALVTQKLPELPHGCHGSTVAFPSPSSPDQWLLYVHPTDPRKRRNLGVYLNTRPPEPAAWSQPTLLATGSCAYSDLQSMGRGPDGSAQFGCLYEAGDYEEVVFLLFTLKQAFPAQVQAP
;
A
#
# COMPACT_ATOMS: atom_id res chain seq x y z
N MET A 1 -37.99 -25.96 4.97
CA MET A 1 -37.71 -24.66 4.33
C MET A 1 -36.18 -24.55 4.22
N TRP A 2 -35.61 -25.15 3.19
CA TRP A 2 -34.17 -25.18 2.96
C TRP A 2 -33.75 -23.78 2.50
N ARG A 3 -33.08 -23.02 3.36
CA ARG A 3 -32.44 -21.77 2.94
C ARG A 3 -31.21 -22.17 2.13
N ASN A 4 -31.22 -21.89 0.82
CA ASN A 4 -30.00 -21.89 0.03
C ASN A 4 -28.96 -21.02 0.76
N PRO A 5 -27.70 -21.47 0.93
CA PRO A 5 -26.63 -20.59 1.37
C PRO A 5 -26.58 -19.39 0.43
N SER A 6 -26.49 -18.19 1.00
CA SER A 6 -26.17 -17.00 0.22
C SER A 6 -24.88 -17.27 -0.56
N PRO A 7 -24.83 -17.05 -1.89
CA PRO A 7 -23.63 -17.28 -2.71
C PRO A 7 -22.43 -16.39 -2.31
N TRP A 8 -22.58 -15.56 -1.29
CA TRP A 8 -21.58 -14.64 -0.75
C TRP A 8 -20.90 -15.14 0.54
N SER A 9 -21.07 -16.42 0.91
CA SER A 9 -20.59 -16.96 2.20
C SER A 9 -19.27 -17.73 2.14
N GLU A 10 -18.76 -18.06 0.94
CA GLU A 10 -17.49 -18.78 0.80
C GLU A 10 -16.37 -17.83 0.35
N THR A 11 -15.32 -17.72 1.17
CA THR A 11 -14.06 -17.08 0.77
C THR A 11 -13.30 -18.03 -0.16
N CYS A 12 -12.51 -17.51 -1.10
CA CYS A 12 -11.69 -18.38 -1.94
C CYS A 12 -10.66 -19.17 -1.11
N PRO A 13 -10.31 -20.40 -1.52
CA PRO A 13 -9.25 -21.16 -0.87
C PRO A 13 -7.90 -20.46 -1.07
N VAL A 14 -7.06 -20.48 -0.03
CA VAL A 14 -5.74 -19.84 -0.03
C VAL A 14 -4.66 -20.87 0.35
N LEU A 15 -3.41 -20.62 -0.03
CA LEU A 15 -2.26 -21.49 0.30
C LEU A 15 -1.86 -21.39 1.78
N GLN A 16 -1.91 -20.18 2.33
CA GLN A 16 -1.58 -19.92 3.73
C GLN A 16 -2.46 -18.80 4.27
N ARG A 17 -2.86 -18.92 5.53
CA ARG A 17 -3.50 -17.88 6.33
C ARG A 17 -2.94 -17.92 7.73
N GLU A 18 -2.41 -16.79 8.19
CA GLU A 18 -1.77 -16.71 9.50
C GLU A 18 -1.97 -15.32 10.12
N ARG A 19 -2.20 -15.26 11.43
CA ARG A 19 -2.25 -14.00 12.17
C ARG A 19 -0.83 -13.60 12.55
N LEU A 20 -0.31 -12.53 11.98
CA LEU A 20 1.09 -12.13 12.18
C LEU A 20 1.28 -11.16 13.33
N PHE A 21 0.39 -10.18 13.42
CA PHE A 21 0.37 -9.23 14.53
C PHE A 21 -0.98 -9.35 15.22
N GLN A 22 -0.95 -9.46 16.55
CA GLN A 22 -2.15 -9.57 17.36
C GLN A 22 -2.05 -8.58 18.50
N SER A 23 -3.14 -7.85 18.73
CA SER A 23 -3.25 -6.94 19.85
C SER A 23 -3.13 -7.67 21.18
N GLY A 24 -2.46 -7.01 22.12
CA GLY A 24 -2.27 -7.43 23.50
C GLY A 24 -1.95 -6.19 24.31
N ASP A 25 -0.73 -6.10 24.84
CA ASP A 25 -0.24 -4.86 25.48
C ASP A 25 -0.15 -3.67 24.50
N HIS A 26 -0.09 -3.95 23.20
CA HIS A 26 -0.01 -2.98 22.11
C HIS A 26 -1.03 -3.34 21.04
N ALA A 27 -1.47 -2.36 20.26
CA ALA A 27 -2.26 -2.55 19.05
C ALA A 27 -1.36 -2.46 17.81
N TYR A 28 -1.74 -3.18 16.75
CA TYR A 28 -1.01 -3.19 15.48
C TYR A 28 -1.93 -2.81 14.33
N ARG A 29 -1.51 -1.81 13.54
CA ARG A 29 -2.28 -1.27 12.42
C ARG A 29 -1.37 -0.85 11.27
N ILE A 30 -1.96 -0.48 10.15
CA ILE A 30 -1.26 0.09 8.99
C ILE A 30 -0.22 -0.90 8.43
N PRO A 31 -0.66 -2.03 7.85
CA PRO A 31 0.22 -3.06 7.35
C PRO A 31 1.01 -2.57 6.13
N ALA A 32 2.26 -3.00 6.03
CA ALA A 32 3.05 -2.92 4.81
C ALA A 32 3.83 -4.22 4.58
N LEU A 33 3.89 -4.69 3.34
CA LEU A 33 4.49 -5.97 2.97
C LEU A 33 5.47 -5.76 1.82
N LEU A 34 6.67 -6.31 1.95
CA LEU A 34 7.68 -6.28 0.89
C LEU A 34 8.25 -7.67 0.66
N TYR A 35 8.27 -8.11 -0.60
CA TYR A 35 8.90 -9.37 -1.00
C TYR A 35 10.26 -9.11 -1.64
N LEU A 36 11.28 -9.86 -1.20
CA LEU A 36 12.63 -9.85 -1.73
C LEU A 36 12.86 -11.16 -2.51
N PRO A 37 12.65 -11.18 -3.83
CA PRO A 37 12.59 -12.43 -4.59
C PRO A 37 13.93 -13.18 -4.62
N GLN A 38 15.05 -12.47 -4.70
CA GLN A 38 16.39 -13.09 -4.75
C GLN A 38 16.72 -13.78 -3.42
N GLN A 39 16.28 -13.21 -2.30
CA GLN A 39 16.48 -13.75 -0.95
C GLN A 39 15.36 -14.69 -0.51
N LYS A 40 14.27 -14.78 -1.28
CA LYS A 40 13.04 -15.48 -0.88
C LYS A 40 12.61 -15.08 0.53
N THR A 41 12.61 -13.77 0.80
CA THR A 41 12.27 -13.22 2.13
C THR A 41 11.10 -12.27 2.01
N LEU A 42 10.15 -12.33 2.93
CA LEU A 42 9.13 -11.31 3.12
C LEU A 42 9.43 -10.48 4.36
N LEU A 43 9.13 -9.20 4.28
CA LEU A 43 9.20 -8.27 5.39
C LEU A 43 7.78 -7.72 5.61
N ALA A 44 7.18 -8.08 6.74
CA ALA A 44 5.87 -7.58 7.16
C ALA A 44 6.07 -6.50 8.23
N PHE A 45 5.64 -5.28 7.93
CA PHE A 45 5.68 -4.15 8.84
C PHE A 45 4.27 -3.80 9.32
N ALA A 46 4.20 -3.24 10.52
CA ALA A 46 3.00 -2.62 11.07
C ALA A 46 3.39 -1.50 12.03
N GLU A 47 2.53 -0.50 12.20
CA GLU A 47 2.64 0.40 13.34
C GLU A 47 2.38 -0.36 14.63
N LYS A 48 3.28 -0.21 15.61
CA LYS A 48 3.10 -0.62 17.00
C LYS A 48 2.59 0.58 17.79
N ARG A 49 1.45 0.40 18.46
CA ARG A 49 0.65 1.50 19.03
C ARG A 49 0.23 1.18 20.46
N MET A 50 0.08 2.19 21.30
CA MET A 50 -0.47 2.02 22.66
C MET A 50 -1.98 1.70 22.63
N SER A 51 -2.70 2.13 21.59
CA SER A 51 -4.11 1.79 21.38
C SER A 51 -4.48 1.89 19.89
N LYS A 52 -5.74 1.60 19.57
CA LYS A 52 -6.27 1.69 18.20
C LYS A 52 -6.30 3.12 17.64
N LYS A 53 -6.21 4.16 18.49
CA LYS A 53 -6.22 5.59 18.07
C LYS A 53 -4.97 5.99 17.28
N ASP A 54 -5.13 6.84 16.27
CA ASP A 54 -4.06 7.26 15.34
C ASP A 54 -2.92 8.00 16.03
N GLU A 55 -3.24 8.83 17.02
CA GLU A 55 -2.28 9.58 17.80
C GLU A 55 -1.47 8.71 18.79
N HIS A 56 -1.88 7.45 18.99
CA HIS A 56 -1.23 6.51 19.90
C HIS A 56 -0.22 5.59 19.21
N ALA A 57 0.10 5.83 17.94
CA ALA A 57 1.25 5.16 17.33
C ALA A 57 2.55 5.54 18.06
N GLU A 58 3.51 4.63 18.04
CA GLU A 58 4.81 4.82 18.69
C GLU A 58 5.95 4.52 17.71
N LEU A 59 6.05 3.26 17.28
CA LEU A 59 7.17 2.70 16.54
C LEU A 59 6.68 1.79 15.42
N ILE A 60 7.60 1.32 14.59
CA ILE A 60 7.30 0.33 13.53
C ILE A 60 7.80 -1.05 13.98
N ALA A 61 6.91 -2.03 13.97
CA ALA A 61 7.22 -3.44 14.16
C ALA A 61 7.54 -4.10 12.81
N LEU A 62 8.38 -5.12 12.85
CA LEU A 62 8.78 -5.94 11.71
C LEU A 62 8.67 -7.43 12.09
N ARG A 63 8.19 -8.24 11.15
CA ARG A 63 8.45 -9.68 11.10
C ARG A 63 9.13 -10.01 9.79
N ARG A 64 10.23 -10.75 9.86
CA ARG A 64 10.90 -11.35 8.70
C ARG A 64 10.27 -12.73 8.46
N GLY A 65 10.06 -13.11 7.21
CA GLY A 65 9.52 -14.41 6.84
C GLY A 65 10.36 -15.07 5.76
N ASP A 66 10.79 -16.31 5.98
CA ASP A 66 11.49 -17.09 4.97
C ASP A 66 10.47 -17.79 4.08
N TYR A 67 10.54 -17.55 2.77
CA TYR A 67 9.65 -18.16 1.79
C TYR A 67 10.24 -19.47 1.26
N ASP A 68 9.59 -20.58 1.60
CA ASP A 68 9.87 -21.88 1.02
C ASP A 68 9.16 -22.01 -0.33
N ALA A 69 9.92 -21.86 -1.41
CA ALA A 69 9.40 -21.98 -2.78
C ALA A 69 8.97 -23.40 -3.15
N SER A 70 9.39 -24.43 -2.42
CA SER A 70 8.99 -25.82 -2.67
C SER A 70 7.64 -26.14 -2.00
N ALA A 71 7.43 -25.66 -0.77
CA ALA A 71 6.18 -25.80 -0.05
C ALA A 71 5.16 -24.70 -0.42
N HIS A 72 5.61 -23.61 -1.05
CA HIS A 72 4.85 -22.38 -1.26
C HIS A 72 4.22 -21.85 0.03
N GLN A 73 5.04 -21.72 1.07
CA GLN A 73 4.67 -21.23 2.38
C GLN A 73 5.73 -20.28 2.93
N VAL A 74 5.33 -19.41 3.85
CA VAL A 74 6.20 -18.47 4.55
C VAL A 74 6.32 -18.90 6.00
N GLN A 75 7.54 -19.05 6.49
CA GLN A 75 7.83 -19.27 7.91
C GLN A 75 8.24 -17.95 8.55
N TRP A 76 7.39 -17.44 9.44
CA TRP A 76 7.62 -16.15 10.09
C TRP A 76 8.50 -16.26 11.33
N HIS A 77 9.50 -15.40 11.39
CA HIS A 77 10.34 -15.21 12.57
C HIS A 77 9.61 -14.43 13.66
N ALA A 78 10.25 -14.34 14.82
CA ALA A 78 9.78 -13.51 15.92
C ALA A 78 9.62 -12.05 15.48
N GLN A 79 8.68 -11.36 16.10
CA GLN A 79 8.50 -9.93 15.92
C GLN A 79 9.68 -9.17 16.53
N GLU A 80 10.12 -8.14 15.81
CA GLU A 80 11.12 -7.18 16.24
C GLU A 80 10.58 -5.76 16.08
N VAL A 81 11.23 -4.80 16.74
CA VAL A 81 10.95 -3.36 16.55
C VAL A 81 12.08 -2.77 15.73
N VAL A 82 11.75 -1.99 14.71
CA VAL A 82 12.74 -1.23 13.93
C VAL A 82 13.13 0.01 14.73
N THR A 83 13.99 -0.17 15.74
CA THR A 83 14.30 0.89 16.73
C THR A 83 14.93 2.14 16.12
N GLN A 84 15.52 2.03 14.93
CA GLN A 84 16.10 3.17 14.22
C GLN A 84 15.06 4.00 13.47
N ALA A 85 13.88 3.45 13.16
CA ALA A 85 12.84 4.13 12.39
C ALA A 85 12.02 5.06 13.29
N GLN A 86 12.68 6.04 13.93
CA GLN A 86 12.05 7.05 14.78
C GLN A 86 12.88 8.34 14.84
N LEU A 87 12.21 9.43 15.20
CA LEU A 87 12.86 10.67 15.64
C LEU A 87 12.52 10.89 17.12
N GLU A 88 13.47 11.41 17.89
CA GLU A 88 13.25 11.69 19.31
C GLU A 88 12.03 12.61 19.53
N GLY A 89 11.15 12.24 20.47
CA GLY A 89 9.93 12.98 20.77
C GLY A 89 8.83 12.89 19.71
N HIS A 90 8.98 12.06 18.67
CA HIS A 90 8.00 11.84 17.63
C HIS A 90 7.49 10.40 17.63
N ARG A 91 6.25 10.20 17.19
CA ARG A 91 5.72 8.88 16.82
C ARG A 91 5.99 8.58 15.36
N SER A 92 6.29 7.32 15.04
CA SER A 92 6.46 6.84 13.66
C SER A 92 5.19 6.19 13.14
N MET A 93 4.78 6.58 11.93
CA MET A 93 3.55 6.12 11.27
C MET A 93 3.78 5.86 9.78
N ASN A 94 2.84 5.19 9.13
CA ASN A 94 2.80 4.89 7.70
C ASN A 94 4.09 4.22 7.18
N PRO A 95 4.40 2.96 7.60
CA PRO A 95 5.50 2.22 7.03
C PRO A 95 5.32 2.05 5.52
N CYS A 96 6.34 2.43 4.76
CA CYS A 96 6.36 2.42 3.31
C CYS A 96 7.68 1.78 2.82
N PRO A 97 7.76 0.45 2.74
CA PRO A 97 8.98 -0.25 2.38
C PRO A 97 9.22 -0.24 0.86
N LEU A 98 10.48 -0.21 0.45
CA LEU A 98 10.94 -0.30 -0.93
C LEU A 98 12.26 -1.07 -0.99
N TYR A 99 12.44 -1.97 -1.95
CA TYR A 99 13.75 -2.56 -2.24
C TYR A 99 14.29 -1.98 -3.53
N ASP A 100 15.51 -1.45 -3.49
CA ASP A 100 16.25 -1.02 -4.67
C ASP A 100 17.09 -2.20 -5.18
N GLU A 101 16.64 -2.81 -6.27
CA GLU A 101 17.26 -4.02 -6.82
C GLU A 101 18.67 -3.80 -7.37
N GLN A 102 19.00 -2.59 -7.82
CA GLN A 102 20.32 -2.27 -8.38
C GLN A 102 21.36 -2.05 -7.29
N THR A 103 20.99 -1.43 -6.18
CA THR A 103 21.94 -1.20 -5.06
C THR A 103 21.89 -2.29 -4.00
N GLY A 104 20.83 -3.11 -3.96
CA GLY A 104 20.57 -4.04 -2.87
C GLY A 104 20.14 -3.36 -1.57
N THR A 105 19.76 -2.08 -1.63
CA THR A 105 19.37 -1.29 -0.47
C THR A 105 17.88 -1.43 -0.20
N LEU A 106 17.52 -1.85 1.00
CA LEU A 106 16.17 -1.77 1.51
C LEU A 106 15.94 -0.38 2.12
N PHE A 107 14.90 0.32 1.67
CA PHE A 107 14.38 1.52 2.29
C PHE A 107 13.11 1.21 3.08
N LEU A 108 12.97 1.83 4.24
CA LEU A 108 11.70 1.95 4.95
C LEU A 108 11.41 3.44 5.15
N PHE A 109 10.53 3.98 4.30
CA PHE A 109 9.99 5.32 4.49
C PHE A 109 8.90 5.31 5.56
N PHE A 110 8.77 6.42 6.28
CA PHE A 110 7.73 6.62 7.29
C PHE A 110 7.53 8.12 7.53
N ILE A 111 6.43 8.47 8.20
CA ILE A 111 6.24 9.82 8.72
C ILE A 111 6.51 9.86 10.22
N ALA A 112 7.06 10.98 10.69
CA ALA A 112 7.25 11.24 12.11
C ALA A 112 6.46 12.49 12.53
N ILE A 113 5.69 12.39 13.61
CA ILE A 113 4.83 13.47 14.12
C ILE A 113 5.11 13.72 15.60
N PRO A 114 5.27 14.97 16.07
CA PRO A 114 5.55 15.25 17.48
C PRO A 114 4.49 14.69 18.42
N GLY A 115 4.91 13.90 19.41
CA GLY A 115 4.06 13.31 20.45
C GLY A 115 2.73 12.78 19.92
N GLN A 116 1.63 13.34 20.42
CA GLN A 116 0.25 12.97 20.06
C GLN A 116 -0.48 14.06 19.27
N VAL A 117 0.24 14.97 18.58
CA VAL A 117 -0.39 16.00 17.74
C VAL A 117 -1.20 15.32 16.64
N SER A 118 -2.51 15.54 16.60
CA SER A 118 -3.43 14.85 15.68
C SER A 118 -3.40 15.45 14.27
N GLU A 119 -3.82 14.66 13.28
CA GLU A 119 -4.09 15.17 11.93
C GLU A 119 -5.14 16.28 11.98
N HIS A 120 -6.21 16.08 12.77
CA HIS A 120 -7.27 17.06 12.95
C HIS A 120 -6.77 18.42 13.44
N HIS A 121 -5.84 18.44 14.39
CA HIS A 121 -5.24 19.69 14.88
C HIS A 121 -4.49 20.43 13.77
N GLN A 122 -3.70 19.70 12.97
CA GLN A 122 -2.94 20.27 11.86
C GLN A 122 -3.87 20.80 10.75
N LEU A 123 -4.96 20.09 10.46
CA LEU A 123 -5.99 20.52 9.51
C LEU A 123 -6.72 21.79 9.97
N GLN A 124 -7.05 21.90 11.26
CA GLN A 124 -7.72 23.07 11.82
C GLN A 124 -6.82 24.30 11.90
N THR A 125 -5.56 24.12 12.28
CA THR A 125 -4.60 25.22 12.45
C THR A 125 -3.90 25.61 11.15
N GLY A 126 -3.87 24.70 10.17
CA GLY A 126 -3.08 24.86 8.95
C GLY A 126 -1.56 24.80 9.18
N VAL A 127 -1.12 24.31 10.34
CA VAL A 127 0.29 24.19 10.73
C VAL A 127 0.74 22.74 10.57
N ASN A 128 1.58 22.52 9.56
CA ASN A 128 2.16 21.22 9.27
C ASN A 128 3.34 20.92 10.21
N MET A 129 3.26 19.80 10.93
CA MET A 129 4.27 19.30 11.87
C MET A 129 4.81 17.92 11.46
N VAL A 130 4.41 17.40 10.29
CA VAL A 130 4.85 16.09 9.80
C VAL A 130 6.27 16.17 9.25
N ARG A 131 7.09 15.18 9.59
CA ARG A 131 8.39 14.91 8.97
C ARG A 131 8.31 13.69 8.06
N LEU A 132 8.98 13.75 6.91
CA LEU A 132 9.21 12.60 6.04
C LEU A 132 10.58 12.01 6.35
N CYS A 133 10.61 10.75 6.75
CA CYS A 133 11.83 10.07 7.18
C CYS A 133 12.04 8.76 6.42
N HIS A 134 13.28 8.28 6.42
CA HIS A 134 13.56 6.90 6.08
C HIS A 134 14.74 6.33 6.88
N VAL A 135 14.77 5.01 7.00
CA VAL A 135 15.94 4.23 7.37
C VAL A 135 16.30 3.31 6.21
N THR A 136 17.56 2.89 6.12
CA THR A 136 18.01 1.91 5.12
C THR A 136 18.64 0.68 5.75
N SER A 137 18.60 -0.43 5.04
CA SER A 137 19.25 -1.68 5.40
C SER A 137 19.97 -2.27 4.20
N ALA A 138 21.20 -2.74 4.41
CA ALA A 138 22.02 -3.43 3.41
C ALA A 138 22.06 -4.95 3.61
N ASP A 139 21.35 -5.47 4.62
CA ASP A 139 21.37 -6.86 5.05
C ASP A 139 19.96 -7.45 5.17
N HIS A 140 19.06 -6.97 4.31
CA HIS A 140 17.70 -7.47 4.14
C HIS A 140 16.84 -7.36 5.42
N GLY A 141 16.96 -6.20 6.08
CA GLY A 141 16.15 -5.79 7.22
C GLY A 141 16.62 -6.35 8.56
N ARG A 142 17.85 -6.86 8.67
CA ARG A 142 18.42 -7.34 9.94
C ARG A 142 18.98 -6.20 10.77
N THR A 143 19.67 -5.27 10.14
CA THR A 143 20.14 -4.03 10.75
C THR A 143 19.70 -2.83 9.92
N TRP A 144 19.57 -1.69 10.59
CA TRP A 144 19.03 -0.46 10.00
C TRP A 144 19.97 0.71 10.30
N SER A 145 20.10 1.63 9.35
CA SER A 145 20.75 2.92 9.54
C SER A 145 19.98 3.77 10.54
N PRO A 146 20.60 4.81 11.14
CA PRO A 146 19.85 5.89 11.78
C PRO A 146 18.80 6.52 10.84
N ALA A 147 17.73 7.08 11.40
CA ALA A 147 16.71 7.79 10.63
C ALA A 147 17.27 9.05 9.99
N SER A 148 16.98 9.21 8.69
CA SER A 148 17.24 10.43 7.93
C SER A 148 15.93 11.20 7.77
N ASP A 149 15.89 12.46 8.21
CA ASP A 149 14.81 13.42 7.88
C ASP A 149 15.08 14.04 6.51
N ILE A 150 14.24 13.71 5.54
CA ILE A 150 14.33 14.20 4.15
C ILE A 150 13.24 15.23 3.83
N THR A 151 12.54 15.77 4.84
CA THR A 151 11.45 16.74 4.65
C THR A 151 11.91 17.94 3.84
N SER A 152 13.05 18.53 4.21
CA SER A 152 13.56 19.72 3.53
C SER A 152 14.02 19.46 2.10
N SER A 153 14.65 18.31 1.84
CA SER A 153 15.16 17.97 0.50
C SER A 153 14.06 17.48 -0.45
N ALA A 154 13.06 16.74 0.05
CA ALA A 154 11.99 16.18 -0.78
C ALA A 154 10.79 17.13 -0.98
N ILE A 155 10.46 17.95 0.02
CA ILE A 155 9.26 18.81 0.00
C ILE A 155 9.64 20.29 -0.12
N GLY A 156 10.67 20.72 0.58
CA GLY A 156 11.16 22.10 0.54
C GLY A 156 10.10 23.12 0.95
N PRO A 157 10.01 24.28 0.24
CA PRO A 157 9.08 25.37 0.59
C PRO A 157 7.60 24.96 0.62
N ALA A 158 7.22 23.95 -0.17
CA ALA A 158 5.84 23.47 -0.26
C ALA A 158 5.31 22.90 1.06
N HIS A 159 6.18 22.56 2.02
CA HIS A 159 5.78 22.06 3.34
C HIS A 159 4.85 23.03 4.06
N LYS A 160 5.10 24.34 3.89
CA LYS A 160 4.29 25.43 4.44
C LYS A 160 2.98 25.65 3.70
N GLU A 161 2.82 25.11 2.50
CA GLU A 161 1.59 25.21 1.70
C GLU A 161 0.59 24.11 2.07
N TRP A 162 1.00 23.14 2.89
CA TRP A 162 0.16 22.03 3.33
C TRP A 162 -0.23 22.22 4.79
N ALA A 163 -1.39 21.70 5.16
CA ALA A 163 -1.80 21.56 6.55
C ALA A 163 -1.17 20.30 7.17
N THR A 164 -1.11 19.20 6.42
CA THR A 164 -0.46 17.93 6.78
C THR A 164 -0.28 17.09 5.51
N PHE A 165 0.51 16.01 5.58
CA PHE A 165 0.71 15.06 4.49
C PHE A 165 1.08 13.68 5.04
N ALA A 166 1.01 12.65 4.21
CA ALA A 166 1.58 11.35 4.52
C ALA A 166 2.04 10.59 3.27
N VAL A 167 2.79 9.50 3.47
CA VAL A 167 3.18 8.53 2.42
C VAL A 167 2.34 7.25 2.52
N GLY A 168 2.16 6.56 1.39
CA GLY A 168 1.41 5.31 1.25
C GLY A 168 0.08 5.31 2.01
N PRO A 169 -0.10 4.41 3.01
CA PRO A 169 0.86 3.42 3.52
C PRO A 169 1.07 2.21 2.59
N GLY A 170 1.97 1.29 2.97
CA GLY A 170 2.24 0.07 2.21
C GLY A 170 3.40 0.22 1.22
N HIS A 171 3.66 -0.83 0.43
CA HIS A 171 4.81 -0.87 -0.44
C HIS A 171 4.89 0.30 -1.43
N CYS A 172 6.11 0.76 -1.66
CA CYS A 172 6.43 1.71 -2.73
C CYS A 172 6.77 0.96 -4.02
N LEU A 173 7.16 1.70 -5.07
CA LEU A 173 7.42 1.14 -6.39
C LEU A 173 8.83 1.50 -6.87
N GLN A 174 9.55 0.51 -7.42
CA GLN A 174 10.71 0.75 -8.28
C GLN A 174 10.28 0.55 -9.73
N LEU A 175 10.57 1.52 -10.60
CA LEU A 175 10.25 1.46 -12.02
C LEU A 175 11.31 0.68 -12.79
N HIS A 176 10.91 -0.09 -13.81
CA HIS A 176 11.82 -0.76 -14.73
C HIS A 176 12.23 0.14 -15.90
N ASN A 177 12.49 1.42 -15.63
CA ASN A 177 13.05 2.37 -16.58
C ASN A 177 14.59 2.36 -16.53
N GLN A 178 15.24 3.13 -17.40
CA GLN A 178 16.71 3.17 -17.47
C GLN A 178 17.40 3.60 -16.17
N MET A 179 16.72 4.41 -15.35
CA MET A 179 17.26 4.96 -14.10
C MET A 179 16.82 4.15 -12.86
N GLN A 180 16.06 3.06 -13.06
CA GLN A 180 15.41 2.28 -12.01
C GLN A 180 14.79 3.13 -10.89
N SER A 181 14.00 4.12 -11.30
CA SER A 181 13.55 5.19 -10.42
C SER A 181 12.68 4.69 -9.27
N LEU A 182 12.87 5.29 -8.10
CA LEU A 182 12.08 5.01 -6.89
C LEU A 182 10.87 5.93 -6.84
N VAL A 183 9.69 5.38 -6.56
CA VAL A 183 8.41 6.10 -6.52
C VAL A 183 7.74 5.81 -5.19
N VAL A 184 7.55 6.85 -4.37
CA VAL A 184 6.88 6.77 -3.06
C VAL A 184 5.51 7.45 -3.18
N PRO A 185 4.40 6.69 -3.15
CA PRO A 185 3.06 7.27 -3.20
C PRO A 185 2.79 8.12 -1.95
N ALA A 186 2.06 9.22 -2.10
CA ALA A 186 1.81 10.17 -1.02
C ALA A 186 0.52 10.97 -1.25
N TYR A 187 0.09 11.71 -0.24
CA TYR A 187 -0.96 12.73 -0.36
C TYR A 187 -0.71 13.88 0.59
N ALA A 188 -1.25 15.06 0.26
CA ALA A 188 -1.18 16.24 1.12
C ALA A 188 -2.50 17.00 1.14
N TYR A 189 -2.76 17.67 2.26
CA TYR A 189 -3.88 18.59 2.43
C TYR A 189 -3.42 20.02 2.12
N ARG A 190 -3.75 20.51 0.94
CA ARG A 190 -3.25 21.76 0.37
C ARG A 190 -4.07 22.97 0.84
N LYS A 191 -3.40 24.03 1.26
CA LYS A 191 -4.02 25.32 1.60
C LYS A 191 -4.20 26.16 0.34
N LEU A 192 -5.39 26.09 -0.26
CA LEU A 192 -5.71 26.80 -1.49
C LEU A 192 -6.37 28.16 -1.20
N PRO A 193 -6.01 29.26 -1.90
CA PRO A 193 -6.49 30.62 -1.61
C PRO A 193 -8.02 30.85 -1.61
N HIS A 194 -8.81 29.90 -2.14
CA HIS A 194 -10.27 30.01 -2.26
C HIS A 194 -11.03 28.88 -1.54
N HIS A 195 -10.35 28.06 -0.75
CA HIS A 195 -10.98 26.97 -0.01
C HIS A 195 -11.01 27.30 1.49
N HIS A 196 -12.16 27.07 2.12
CA HIS A 196 -12.32 27.25 3.58
C HIS A 196 -11.61 26.16 4.41
N SER A 197 -11.27 25.03 3.79
CA SER A 197 -10.56 23.93 4.43
C SER A 197 -9.50 23.37 3.48
N PRO A 198 -8.38 22.82 4.01
CA PRO A 198 -7.36 22.21 3.18
C PRO A 198 -7.92 21.11 2.26
N SER A 199 -7.59 21.16 0.96
CA SER A 199 -8.05 20.19 -0.05
C SER A 199 -7.05 19.03 -0.18
N PRO A 200 -7.47 17.77 -0.01
CA PRO A 200 -6.59 16.61 -0.11
C PRO A 200 -6.32 16.24 -1.57
N ALA A 201 -5.05 15.98 -1.92
CA ALA A 201 -4.72 15.39 -3.20
C ALA A 201 -3.54 14.43 -3.10
N SER A 202 -3.67 13.27 -3.76
CA SER A 202 -2.57 12.31 -3.93
C SER A 202 -1.52 12.82 -4.93
N PHE A 203 -0.27 12.37 -4.76
CA PHE A 203 0.86 12.60 -5.64
C PHE A 203 1.93 11.51 -5.39
N CYS A 204 3.13 11.65 -5.95
CA CYS A 204 4.27 10.77 -5.65
C CYS A 204 5.54 11.58 -5.38
N PHE A 205 6.41 11.10 -4.49
CA PHE A 205 7.82 11.48 -4.50
C PHE A 205 8.60 10.56 -5.43
N LEU A 206 9.58 11.14 -6.15
CA LEU A 206 10.36 10.43 -7.15
C LEU A 206 11.84 10.62 -6.86
N SER A 207 12.61 9.55 -7.00
CA SER A 207 14.07 9.60 -7.02
C SER A 207 14.59 8.86 -8.25
N HIS A 208 15.52 9.48 -8.97
CA HIS A 208 16.14 8.93 -10.18
C HIS A 208 17.60 8.51 -9.94
N ASP A 209 18.07 8.61 -8.70
CA ASP A 209 19.46 8.43 -8.31
C ASP A 209 19.59 7.58 -7.03
N HIS A 210 18.70 6.59 -6.90
CA HIS A 210 18.69 5.60 -5.81
C HIS A 210 18.55 6.22 -4.41
N GLY A 211 17.65 7.20 -4.30
CA GLY A 211 17.27 7.84 -3.03
C GLY A 211 18.18 8.98 -2.57
N ARG A 212 19.16 9.41 -3.39
CA ARG A 212 20.06 10.51 -3.05
C ARG A 212 19.36 11.87 -3.12
N THR A 213 18.56 12.08 -4.16
CA THR A 213 17.73 13.27 -4.33
C THR A 213 16.29 12.88 -4.59
N TRP A 214 15.38 13.78 -4.19
CA TRP A 214 13.95 13.58 -4.28
C TRP A 214 13.31 14.78 -4.95
N GLN A 215 12.38 14.49 -5.85
CA GLN A 215 11.48 15.48 -6.41
C GLN A 215 10.04 15.13 -6.07
N ARG A 216 9.19 16.14 -6.11
CA ARG A 216 7.76 16.00 -5.86
C ARG A 216 6.98 16.03 -7.17
N GLY A 217 6.17 15.01 -7.39
CA GLY A 217 5.19 14.94 -8.47
C GLY A 217 4.07 15.98 -8.32
N ASN A 218 3.39 16.24 -9.42
CA ASN A 218 2.19 17.06 -9.45
C ASN A 218 0.99 16.30 -8.87
N PHE A 219 0.06 17.06 -8.30
CA PHE A 219 -1.12 16.51 -7.65
C PHE A 219 -2.11 15.92 -8.66
N VAL A 220 -2.75 14.81 -8.28
CA VAL A 220 -3.95 14.31 -8.96
C VAL A 220 -5.06 15.36 -8.83
N ALA A 221 -5.76 15.66 -9.92
CA ALA A 221 -6.75 16.75 -9.97
C ALA A 221 -8.02 16.50 -9.12
N GLN A 222 -8.27 15.26 -8.70
CA GLN A 222 -9.47 14.88 -7.95
C GLN A 222 -9.14 14.71 -6.46
N ASP A 223 -10.04 15.17 -5.58
CA ASP A 223 -9.91 15.01 -4.13
C ASP A 223 -9.63 13.54 -3.76
N SER A 224 -8.46 13.32 -3.15
CA SER A 224 -7.89 11.99 -2.92
C SER A 224 -6.86 11.99 -1.79
N VAL A 225 -6.78 10.89 -1.05
CA VAL A 225 -5.88 10.72 0.11
C VAL A 225 -4.94 9.52 -0.08
N GLU A 226 -4.87 8.56 0.84
CA GLU A 226 -3.96 7.42 0.73
C GLU A 226 -4.09 6.70 -0.62
N CYS A 227 -2.95 6.43 -1.25
CA CYS A 227 -2.88 5.82 -2.56
C CYS A 227 -1.71 4.84 -2.66
N GLN A 228 -1.79 3.95 -3.65
CA GLN A 228 -0.67 3.15 -4.11
C GLN A 228 -0.52 3.26 -5.62
N VAL A 229 0.67 2.92 -6.10
CA VAL A 229 1.03 2.96 -7.51
C VAL A 229 1.58 1.62 -7.98
N ALA A 230 1.35 1.31 -9.25
CA ALA A 230 1.95 0.17 -9.92
C ALA A 230 2.44 0.55 -11.31
N GLU A 231 3.60 0.02 -11.72
CA GLU A 231 4.04 0.11 -13.11
C GLU A 231 3.30 -0.92 -13.94
N VAL A 232 2.62 -0.47 -15.00
CA VAL A 232 1.84 -1.32 -15.89
C VAL A 232 2.32 -1.14 -17.32
N ARG A 233 2.68 -2.26 -17.94
CA ARG A 233 2.85 -2.36 -19.38
C ARG A 233 1.57 -2.90 -20.03
N SER A 234 0.93 -2.09 -20.86
CA SER A 234 -0.31 -2.45 -21.55
C SER A 234 -0.26 -1.94 -22.99
N ARG A 235 -0.53 -2.81 -23.97
CA ARG A 235 -0.55 -2.49 -25.40
C ARG A 235 0.75 -1.82 -25.89
N GLY A 236 1.88 -2.29 -25.37
CA GLY A 236 3.21 -1.78 -25.72
C GLY A 236 3.60 -0.47 -25.05
N GLN A 237 2.79 0.09 -24.15
CA GLN A 237 3.11 1.31 -23.40
C GLN A 237 3.31 1.00 -21.93
N SER A 238 4.38 1.54 -21.32
CA SER A 238 4.56 1.54 -19.86
C SER A 238 4.00 2.81 -19.26
N MET A 239 3.32 2.69 -18.13
CA MET A 239 2.76 3.81 -17.39
C MET A 239 2.74 3.51 -15.90
N VAL A 240 2.74 4.55 -15.08
CA VAL A 240 2.46 4.44 -13.64
C VAL A 240 0.95 4.60 -13.45
N TYR A 241 0.31 3.55 -12.98
CA TYR A 241 -1.08 3.55 -12.56
C TYR A 241 -1.17 3.95 -11.08
N LEU A 242 -2.09 4.85 -10.73
CA LEU A 242 -2.37 5.27 -9.35
C LEU A 242 -3.81 4.94 -8.99
N ASN A 243 -4.01 4.37 -7.79
CA ASN A 243 -5.31 4.10 -7.21
C ASN A 243 -5.39 4.72 -5.81
N ALA A 244 -6.33 5.64 -5.62
CA ALA A 244 -6.43 6.44 -4.41
C ALA A 244 -7.80 6.31 -3.73
N ARG A 245 -7.76 6.37 -2.39
CA ARG A 245 -8.94 6.50 -1.54
C ARG A 245 -9.60 7.85 -1.79
N SER A 246 -10.92 7.84 -1.80
CA SER A 246 -11.72 9.06 -1.95
C SER A 246 -12.96 9.01 -1.06
N SER A 247 -13.58 10.18 -0.86
CA SER A 247 -14.90 10.32 -0.24
C SER A 247 -16.04 10.42 -1.26
N LEU A 248 -15.78 10.11 -2.53
CA LEU A 248 -16.72 10.28 -3.66
C LEU A 248 -17.59 9.04 -3.91
N GLY A 249 -17.56 8.06 -3.00
CA GLY A 249 -18.30 6.80 -3.11
C GLY A 249 -17.65 5.74 -4.01
N ALA A 250 -16.52 6.06 -4.66
CA ALA A 250 -15.69 5.08 -5.36
C ALA A 250 -14.21 5.50 -5.41
N ARG A 251 -13.32 4.59 -5.78
CA ARG A 251 -11.88 4.87 -5.91
C ARG A 251 -11.60 5.91 -6.99
N VAL A 252 -10.59 6.74 -6.77
CA VAL A 252 -10.02 7.61 -7.82
C VAL A 252 -8.87 6.88 -8.47
N GLN A 253 -8.85 6.83 -9.80
CA GLN A 253 -7.76 6.25 -10.59
C GLN A 253 -7.16 7.31 -11.49
N ALA A 254 -5.84 7.28 -11.67
CA ALA A 254 -5.15 8.14 -12.60
C ALA A 254 -3.95 7.41 -13.21
N GLN A 255 -3.41 7.93 -14.30
CA GLN A 255 -2.27 7.33 -15.01
C GLN A 255 -1.20 8.38 -15.29
N SER A 256 0.06 7.98 -15.28
CA SER A 256 1.19 8.82 -15.61
C SER A 256 2.09 8.14 -16.65
N THR A 257 2.43 8.87 -17.71
CA THR A 257 3.37 8.42 -18.76
C THR A 257 4.77 8.97 -18.56
N ASN A 258 5.02 9.71 -17.48
CA ASN A 258 6.30 10.33 -17.15
C ASN A 258 6.74 9.97 -15.71
N ALA A 259 6.72 8.66 -15.42
CA ALA A 259 7.25 8.07 -14.18
C ALA A 259 6.54 8.52 -12.88
N GLY A 260 5.32 9.06 -12.95
CA GLY A 260 4.58 9.56 -11.79
C GLY A 260 4.76 11.06 -11.52
N LEU A 261 5.43 11.80 -12.42
CA LEU A 261 5.58 13.25 -12.31
C LEU A 261 4.24 13.96 -12.54
N ASP A 262 3.49 13.58 -13.58
CA ASP A 262 2.16 14.11 -13.88
C ASP A 262 1.14 12.98 -14.03
N PHE A 263 -0.01 13.15 -13.40
CA PHE A 263 -1.14 12.23 -13.51
C PHE A 263 -2.26 12.83 -14.35
N GLN A 264 -2.71 12.05 -15.35
CA GLN A 264 -3.78 12.38 -16.27
C GLN A 264 -4.96 11.41 -16.09
N GLY A 265 -6.13 11.79 -16.63
CA GLY A 265 -7.30 10.91 -16.65
C GLY A 265 -7.79 10.53 -15.26
N ALA A 266 -7.69 11.46 -14.29
CA ALA A 266 -8.22 11.24 -12.95
C ALA A 266 -9.74 11.00 -13.01
N LEU A 267 -10.17 9.78 -12.68
CA LEU A 267 -11.54 9.33 -12.84
C LEU A 267 -12.02 8.56 -11.61
N VAL A 268 -13.27 8.84 -11.21
CA VAL A 268 -13.98 8.07 -10.18
C VAL A 268 -14.45 6.75 -10.77
N THR A 269 -13.94 5.63 -10.26
CA THR A 269 -14.12 4.29 -10.84
C THR A 269 -15.22 3.51 -10.14
N GLN A 270 -16.45 3.60 -10.65
CA GLN A 270 -17.65 3.01 -10.05
C GLN A 270 -17.59 1.48 -9.81
N LYS A 271 -16.74 0.77 -10.55
CA LYS A 271 -16.51 -0.67 -10.34
C LYS A 271 -15.72 -1.00 -9.07
N LEU A 272 -15.04 -0.02 -8.49
CA LEU A 272 -14.35 -0.12 -7.20
C LEU A 272 -15.04 0.82 -6.21
N PRO A 273 -16.16 0.40 -5.61
CA PRO A 273 -16.92 1.24 -4.69
C PRO A 273 -16.12 1.55 -3.41
N GLU A 274 -16.41 2.70 -2.83
CA GLU A 274 -15.90 3.15 -1.53
C GLU A 274 -17.03 3.26 -0.53
N LEU A 275 -16.71 2.95 0.73
CA LEU A 275 -17.60 3.14 1.87
C LEU A 275 -17.60 4.62 2.32
N PRO A 276 -18.52 5.07 3.19
CA PRO A 276 -18.45 6.40 3.78
C PRO A 276 -17.08 6.66 4.43
N HIS A 277 -16.47 7.81 4.12
CA HIS A 277 -15.09 8.20 4.48
C HIS A 277 -13.96 7.36 3.86
N GLY A 278 -14.28 6.31 3.10
CA GLY A 278 -13.36 5.45 2.40
C GLY A 278 -12.43 4.58 3.25
N CYS A 279 -11.62 3.76 2.61
CA CYS A 279 -10.59 2.92 3.25
C CYS A 279 -9.32 2.86 2.40
N HIS A 280 -8.16 2.61 3.00
CA HIS A 280 -6.97 2.26 2.21
C HIS A 280 -7.19 0.93 1.47
N GLY A 281 -6.60 0.81 0.29
CA GLY A 281 -6.62 -0.40 -0.54
C GLY A 281 -5.32 -0.49 -1.32
N SER A 282 -4.91 -1.72 -1.65
CA SER A 282 -3.61 -1.98 -2.26
C SER A 282 -3.72 -2.47 -3.69
N THR A 283 -2.75 -2.11 -4.53
CA THR A 283 -2.69 -2.52 -5.93
C THR A 283 -1.30 -3.01 -6.29
N VAL A 284 -1.21 -4.06 -7.12
CA VAL A 284 0.04 -4.53 -7.73
C VAL A 284 -0.18 -4.85 -9.20
N ALA A 285 0.85 -4.67 -10.01
CA ALA A 285 0.89 -5.21 -11.37
C ALA A 285 1.59 -6.57 -11.39
N PHE A 286 1.17 -7.44 -12.31
CA PHE A 286 1.81 -8.74 -12.50
C PHE A 286 1.68 -9.18 -13.98
N PRO A 287 2.56 -10.08 -14.47
CA PRO A 287 2.49 -10.54 -15.86
C PRO A 287 1.14 -11.20 -16.19
N SER A 288 0.56 -10.81 -17.32
CA SER A 288 -0.63 -11.47 -17.88
C SER A 288 -0.34 -12.95 -18.16
N PRO A 289 -1.28 -13.87 -17.86
CA PRO A 289 -1.13 -15.27 -18.23
C PRO A 289 -1.11 -15.54 -19.74
N SER A 290 -1.66 -14.63 -20.56
CA SER A 290 -1.98 -14.87 -21.97
C SER A 290 -1.36 -13.86 -22.95
N SER A 291 -0.67 -12.85 -22.46
CA SER A 291 -0.09 -11.80 -23.32
C SER A 291 1.19 -11.23 -22.70
N PRO A 292 2.01 -10.47 -23.46
CA PRO A 292 3.15 -9.76 -22.90
C PRO A 292 2.74 -8.54 -22.03
N ASP A 293 1.45 -8.23 -21.90
CA ASP A 293 0.97 -7.15 -21.04
C ASP A 293 1.02 -7.54 -19.56
N GLN A 294 0.79 -6.57 -18.69
CA GLN A 294 0.54 -6.78 -17.27
C GLN A 294 -0.94 -6.61 -16.95
N TRP A 295 -1.39 -7.35 -15.95
CA TRP A 295 -2.69 -7.18 -15.32
C TRP A 295 -2.51 -6.48 -13.98
N LEU A 296 -3.60 -5.90 -13.46
CA LEU A 296 -3.63 -5.32 -12.12
C LEU A 296 -4.46 -6.19 -11.18
N LEU A 297 -3.95 -6.38 -9.97
CA LEU A 297 -4.69 -6.92 -8.84
C LEU A 297 -4.90 -5.81 -7.82
N TYR A 298 -6.12 -5.73 -7.27
CA TYR A 298 -6.47 -4.73 -6.25
C TYR A 298 -7.21 -5.40 -5.09
N VAL A 299 -6.87 -5.03 -3.85
CA VAL A 299 -7.50 -5.56 -2.64
C VAL A 299 -8.06 -4.44 -1.77
N HIS A 300 -9.32 -4.60 -1.37
CA HIS A 300 -10.07 -3.61 -0.60
C HIS A 300 -11.37 -4.19 0.00
N PRO A 301 -11.92 -3.62 1.09
CA PRO A 301 -13.26 -3.96 1.57
C PRO A 301 -14.35 -3.81 0.50
N THR A 302 -15.31 -4.75 0.44
CA THR A 302 -16.36 -4.75 -0.58
C THR A 302 -17.73 -4.33 -0.05
N ASP A 303 -17.90 -4.24 1.27
CA ASP A 303 -19.17 -3.77 1.85
C ASP A 303 -19.32 -2.24 1.63
N PRO A 304 -20.45 -1.78 1.06
CA PRO A 304 -20.63 -0.38 0.68
C PRO A 304 -20.82 0.57 1.87
N ARG A 305 -20.91 0.06 3.11
CA ARG A 305 -21.23 0.85 4.30
C ARG A 305 -20.17 0.74 5.40
N LYS A 306 -19.45 -0.37 5.46
CA LYS A 306 -18.49 -0.65 6.55
C LYS A 306 -17.21 -1.25 5.99
N ARG A 307 -16.10 -1.09 6.73
CA ARG A 307 -14.82 -1.76 6.44
C ARG A 307 -14.95 -3.26 6.74
N ARG A 308 -15.56 -3.99 5.81
CA ARG A 308 -15.89 -5.41 5.94
C ARG A 308 -15.77 -6.13 4.60
N ASN A 309 -15.52 -7.42 4.70
CA ASN A 309 -15.38 -8.36 3.59
C ASN A 309 -14.27 -7.94 2.64
N LEU A 310 -13.06 -8.47 2.85
CA LEU A 310 -11.92 -8.16 1.98
C LEU A 310 -12.11 -8.85 0.64
N GLY A 311 -12.16 -8.07 -0.43
CA GLY A 311 -12.26 -8.57 -1.80
C GLY A 311 -10.99 -8.33 -2.59
N VAL A 312 -10.72 -9.24 -3.52
CA VAL A 312 -9.72 -9.07 -4.56
C VAL A 312 -10.41 -8.83 -5.90
N TYR A 313 -9.95 -7.81 -6.63
CA TYR A 313 -10.43 -7.40 -7.94
C TYR A 313 -9.31 -7.58 -8.96
N LEU A 314 -9.69 -7.92 -10.19
CA LEU A 314 -8.77 -8.10 -11.31
C LEU A 314 -9.09 -7.10 -12.42
N ASN A 315 -8.07 -6.50 -13.02
CA ASN A 315 -8.17 -5.78 -14.28
C ASN A 315 -7.27 -6.43 -15.32
N THR A 316 -7.88 -6.99 -16.36
CA THR A 316 -7.18 -7.70 -17.45
C THR A 316 -6.82 -6.79 -18.63
N ARG A 317 -7.26 -5.52 -18.61
CA ARG A 317 -6.95 -4.52 -19.63
C ARG A 317 -6.59 -3.17 -18.99
N PRO A 318 -5.59 -3.13 -18.10
CA PRO A 318 -5.28 -1.91 -17.37
C PRO A 318 -4.79 -0.80 -18.33
N PRO A 319 -5.04 0.47 -18.00
CA PRO A 319 -5.74 0.97 -16.80
C PRO A 319 -7.26 1.16 -17.01
N GLU A 320 -7.90 0.48 -17.98
CA GLU A 320 -9.31 0.70 -18.34
C GLU A 320 -10.26 0.56 -17.11
N PRO A 321 -10.93 1.63 -16.65
CA PRO A 321 -11.75 1.57 -15.44
C PRO A 321 -12.94 0.62 -15.57
N ALA A 322 -13.45 0.42 -16.79
CA ALA A 322 -14.55 -0.50 -17.05
C ALA A 322 -14.10 -1.98 -17.04
N ALA A 323 -12.80 -2.27 -17.10
CA ALA A 323 -12.28 -3.64 -17.17
C ALA A 323 -12.10 -4.32 -15.81
N TRP A 324 -12.34 -3.61 -14.70
CA TRP A 324 -12.37 -4.22 -13.37
C TRP A 324 -13.43 -5.33 -13.28
N SER A 325 -13.05 -6.44 -12.67
CA SER A 325 -13.93 -7.58 -12.39
C SER A 325 -14.89 -7.28 -11.23
N GLN A 326 -15.83 -8.18 -10.99
CA GLN A 326 -16.43 -8.30 -9.65
C GLN A 326 -15.39 -8.85 -8.66
N PRO A 327 -15.50 -8.56 -7.36
CA PRO A 327 -14.55 -9.05 -6.39
C PRO A 327 -14.76 -10.55 -6.10
N THR A 328 -13.66 -11.25 -5.87
CA THR A 328 -13.65 -12.53 -5.16
C THR A 328 -13.35 -12.26 -3.68
N LEU A 329 -14.08 -12.88 -2.76
CA LEU A 329 -13.85 -12.67 -1.33
C LEU A 329 -12.62 -13.42 -0.82
N LEU A 330 -11.66 -12.69 -0.27
CA LEU A 330 -10.49 -13.22 0.44
C LEU A 330 -10.81 -13.47 1.92
N ALA A 331 -11.57 -12.58 2.55
CA ALA A 331 -11.94 -12.70 3.96
C ALA A 331 -13.34 -12.14 4.20
N THR A 332 -14.06 -12.69 5.17
CA THR A 332 -15.34 -12.17 5.64
C THR A 332 -15.18 -11.47 6.99
N GLY A 333 -16.15 -10.65 7.37
CA GLY A 333 -16.12 -9.95 8.66
C GLY A 333 -15.39 -8.60 8.57
N SER A 334 -14.85 -8.13 9.69
CA SER A 334 -14.16 -6.83 9.76
C SER A 334 -12.82 -6.90 9.04
N CYS A 335 -12.63 -6.03 8.05
CA CYS A 335 -11.41 -5.95 7.23
C CYS A 335 -11.17 -4.49 6.83
N ALA A 336 -9.95 -3.98 6.94
CA ALA A 336 -9.63 -2.59 6.63
C ALA A 336 -8.39 -2.46 5.72
N TYR A 337 -7.31 -1.85 6.21
CA TYR A 337 -6.15 -1.55 5.38
C TYR A 337 -5.50 -2.86 4.94
N SER A 338 -4.98 -2.89 3.71
CA SER A 338 -4.27 -4.04 3.16
C SER A 338 -3.04 -3.61 2.36
N ASP A 339 -2.12 -4.55 2.15
CA ASP A 339 -0.96 -4.39 1.29
C ASP A 339 -0.62 -5.70 0.55
N LEU A 340 -0.43 -5.61 -0.76
CA LEU A 340 -0.18 -6.72 -1.69
C LEU A 340 1.29 -6.79 -2.11
N GLN A 341 1.76 -8.00 -2.40
CA GLN A 341 3.01 -8.25 -3.10
C GLN A 341 2.82 -9.35 -4.16
N SER A 342 3.35 -9.14 -5.37
CA SER A 342 3.48 -10.21 -6.36
C SER A 342 4.70 -11.08 -6.02
N MET A 343 4.52 -12.40 -6.01
CA MET A 343 5.54 -13.36 -5.54
C MET A 343 6.02 -14.32 -6.64
N GLY A 344 5.75 -14.00 -7.91
CA GLY A 344 6.09 -14.85 -9.04
C GLY A 344 5.07 -15.97 -9.28
N ARG A 345 5.53 -17.16 -9.66
CA ARG A 345 4.66 -18.31 -9.94
C ARG A 345 4.39 -19.14 -8.69
N GLY A 346 3.13 -19.49 -8.48
CA GLY A 346 2.68 -20.38 -7.42
C GLY A 346 2.70 -21.87 -7.80
N PRO A 347 2.23 -22.74 -6.89
CA PRO A 347 2.29 -24.20 -7.04
C PRO A 347 1.44 -24.73 -8.21
N ASP A 348 0.41 -23.98 -8.60
CA ASP A 348 -0.49 -24.32 -9.71
C ASP A 348 -0.05 -23.71 -11.05
N GLY A 349 1.15 -23.11 -11.10
CA GLY A 349 1.72 -22.46 -12.28
C GLY A 349 1.20 -21.04 -12.55
N SER A 350 0.13 -20.60 -11.88
CA SER A 350 -0.41 -19.24 -12.00
C SER A 350 0.31 -18.25 -11.09
N ALA A 351 0.08 -16.95 -11.27
CA ALA A 351 0.72 -15.93 -10.43
C ALA A 351 0.35 -16.09 -8.94
N GLN A 352 1.32 -15.93 -8.05
CA GLN A 352 1.13 -15.98 -6.59
C GLN A 352 1.23 -14.58 -5.98
N PHE A 353 0.45 -14.37 -4.91
CA PHE A 353 0.35 -13.11 -4.22
C PHE A 353 0.40 -13.30 -2.71
N GLY A 354 1.18 -12.46 -2.05
CA GLY A 354 1.12 -12.23 -0.61
C GLY A 354 0.24 -11.03 -0.33
N CYS A 355 -0.59 -11.10 0.72
CA CYS A 355 -1.44 -10.01 1.16
C CYS A 355 -1.40 -9.91 2.69
N LEU A 356 -1.15 -8.71 3.20
CA LEU A 356 -1.25 -8.39 4.62
C LEU A 356 -2.45 -7.48 4.83
N TYR A 357 -3.32 -7.73 5.82
CA TYR A 357 -4.50 -6.89 6.03
C TYR A 357 -4.93 -6.79 7.50
N GLU A 358 -5.54 -5.66 7.86
CA GLU A 358 -6.17 -5.44 9.18
C GLU A 358 -7.49 -6.21 9.27
N ALA A 359 -7.68 -6.98 10.36
CA ALA A 359 -8.88 -7.76 10.60
C ALA A 359 -9.37 -7.64 12.05
N GLY A 360 -10.54 -8.22 12.33
CA GLY A 360 -11.05 -8.38 13.70
C GLY A 360 -11.28 -7.07 14.44
N ASP A 361 -11.77 -6.03 13.76
CA ASP A 361 -11.93 -4.68 14.34
C ASP A 361 -10.62 -4.09 14.86
N TYR A 362 -9.56 -4.25 14.07
CA TYR A 362 -8.20 -3.77 14.35
C TYR A 362 -7.52 -4.49 15.53
N GLU A 363 -7.93 -5.72 15.83
CA GLU A 363 -7.28 -6.58 16.84
C GLU A 363 -6.15 -7.42 16.27
N GLU A 364 -6.06 -7.54 14.95
CA GLU A 364 -5.05 -8.36 14.31
C GLU A 364 -4.72 -7.88 12.88
N VAL A 365 -3.51 -8.22 12.46
CA VAL A 365 -3.05 -8.10 11.08
C VAL A 365 -2.74 -9.52 10.57
N VAL A 366 -3.42 -9.90 9.49
CA VAL A 366 -3.44 -11.26 8.95
C VAL A 366 -2.68 -11.30 7.64
N PHE A 367 -1.84 -12.31 7.47
CA PHE A 367 -1.18 -12.65 6.23
C PHE A 367 -1.97 -13.72 5.47
N LEU A 368 -2.08 -13.53 4.16
CA LEU A 368 -2.63 -14.47 3.20
C LEU A 368 -1.64 -14.70 2.08
N LEU A 369 -1.54 -15.95 1.64
CA LEU A 369 -0.85 -16.34 0.43
C LEU A 369 -1.84 -17.06 -0.50
N PHE A 370 -2.00 -16.61 -1.73
CA PHE A 370 -2.95 -17.20 -2.68
C PHE A 370 -2.45 -17.07 -4.13
N THR A 371 -3.11 -17.77 -5.06
CA THR A 371 -2.80 -17.72 -6.49
C THR A 371 -3.91 -17.08 -7.30
N LEU A 372 -3.58 -16.65 -8.52
CA LEU A 372 -4.55 -16.13 -9.49
C LEU A 372 -5.63 -17.17 -9.79
N LYS A 373 -5.26 -18.44 -9.93
CA LYS A 373 -6.21 -19.53 -10.21
C LYS A 373 -7.16 -19.78 -9.04
N GLN A 374 -6.70 -19.63 -7.80
CA GLN A 374 -7.55 -19.72 -6.61
C GLN A 374 -8.58 -18.58 -6.55
N ALA A 375 -8.15 -17.35 -6.83
CA ALA A 375 -9.02 -16.17 -6.78
C ALA A 375 -9.94 -16.01 -8.01
N PHE A 376 -9.48 -16.42 -9.19
CA PHE A 376 -10.17 -16.25 -10.48
C PHE A 376 -10.02 -17.50 -11.36
N PRO A 377 -10.64 -18.64 -10.98
CA PRO A 377 -10.44 -19.92 -11.68
C PRO A 377 -10.82 -19.85 -13.17
N ALA A 378 -11.85 -19.06 -13.52
CA ALA A 378 -12.30 -18.87 -14.89
C ALA A 378 -11.30 -18.14 -15.79
N GLN A 379 -10.34 -17.40 -15.23
CA GLN A 379 -9.34 -16.64 -16.01
C GLN A 379 -8.08 -17.44 -16.32
N VAL A 380 -7.90 -18.60 -15.67
CA VAL A 380 -6.75 -19.51 -15.89
C VAL A 380 -7.20 -20.79 -16.60
N GLN A 381 -8.51 -21.02 -16.73
CA GLN A 381 -9.11 -22.08 -17.52
C GLN A 381 -9.57 -21.54 -18.89
N ALA A 382 -8.62 -21.23 -19.77
CA ALA A 382 -8.89 -21.17 -21.20
C ALA A 382 -7.73 -21.88 -21.93
N PRO A 383 -8.01 -22.84 -22.83
CA PRO A 383 -7.00 -23.61 -23.56
C PRO A 383 -6.14 -22.77 -24.50
#